data_AF-A0A2E7FJU0-F1
#
_entry.id   AF-A0A2E7FJU0-F1
#
_cell.length_a   1.000
_cell.length_b   1.000
_cell.length_c   1.000
_cell.angle_alpha   90.00
_cell.angle_beta   90.00
_cell.angle_gamma   90.00
#
_symmetry.space_group_name_H-M   'P 1'
#
loop_
_entity.id
_entity.type
_entity.pdbx_description
1 polymer ?
#
loop_
_entity_poly.entity_id
_entity_poly.type
_entity_poly.pdbx_seq_one_letter_code
_entity_poly.pdbx_strand_id
1 'polypeptide(L)'
;MDIEKEKNLLGGRLESCSNNPLTGFHRTGKCQTGPQDHGCHAICVIVTNEFLEFSKATGNDLSTPAPQYSFPGLKEGDRWCLCALRWKEAYDAGVAPMVILPATSEAALQHISRSVLEEFAFVLSD
;
A
#
# COMPACT_ATOMS: atom_id res chain seq x y z
N MET A 1 -14.15 10.22 10.98
CA MET A 1 -13.29 10.64 9.85
C MET A 1 -14.12 10.50 8.59
N ASP A 2 -14.23 11.55 7.77
CA ASP A 2 -14.98 11.48 6.51
C ASP A 2 -14.08 10.83 5.46
N ILE A 3 -14.26 9.53 5.24
CA ILE A 3 -13.40 8.67 4.40
C ILE A 3 -13.24 9.25 2.98
N GLU A 4 -14.24 9.98 2.47
CA GLU A 4 -14.20 10.60 1.15
C GLU A 4 -13.35 11.87 1.06
N LYS A 5 -12.94 12.45 2.20
CA LYS A 5 -12.11 13.66 2.28
C LYS A 5 -10.65 13.37 2.62
N GLU A 6 -10.26 12.09 2.65
CA GLU A 6 -8.90 11.69 2.94
C GLU A 6 -7.93 12.25 1.90
N LYS A 7 -6.81 12.80 2.39
CA LYS A 7 -5.79 13.41 1.55
C LYS A 7 -4.71 12.40 1.21
N ASN A 8 -4.14 12.55 0.03
CA ASN A 8 -2.91 11.85 -0.31
C ASN A 8 -1.69 12.50 0.35
N LEU A 9 -0.54 11.84 0.23
CA LEU A 9 0.73 12.40 0.71
C LEU A 9 0.98 13.79 0.16
N LEU A 10 0.61 14.09 -1.08
CA LEU A 10 0.87 15.41 -1.69
C LEU A 10 -0.08 16.51 -1.19
N GLY A 11 -1.00 16.20 -0.26
CA GLY A 11 -1.99 17.14 0.28
C GLY A 11 -3.23 17.34 -0.60
N GLY A 12 -3.29 16.64 -1.74
CA GLY A 12 -4.44 16.62 -2.65
C GLY A 12 -5.45 15.53 -2.28
N ARG A 13 -6.47 15.34 -3.13
CA ARG A 13 -7.46 14.27 -2.97
C ARG A 13 -6.81 12.90 -3.15
N LEU A 14 -7.16 11.94 -2.30
CA LEU A 14 -6.68 10.56 -2.45
C LEU A 14 -7.18 9.90 -3.74
N GLU A 15 -6.23 9.53 -4.60
CA GLU A 15 -6.48 8.83 -5.86
C GLU A 15 -6.70 7.33 -5.66
N SER A 16 -7.23 6.67 -6.69
CA SER A 16 -7.35 5.20 -6.72
C SER A 16 -5.99 4.54 -6.86
N CYS A 17 -5.72 3.54 -6.02
CA CYS A 17 -4.54 2.70 -6.09
C CYS A 17 -4.73 1.58 -7.13
N SER A 18 -5.78 0.76 -6.97
CA SER A 18 -6.09 -0.33 -7.91
C SER A 18 -7.55 -0.77 -7.86
N ASN A 19 -8.15 -1.01 -9.02
CA ASN A 19 -9.48 -1.62 -9.16
C ASN A 19 -9.42 -3.07 -9.68
N ASN A 20 -8.25 -3.52 -10.12
CA ASN A 20 -8.02 -4.89 -10.57
C ASN A 20 -6.53 -5.25 -10.42
N PRO A 21 -6.13 -5.99 -9.37
CA PRO A 21 -6.99 -6.51 -8.30
C PRO A 21 -7.59 -5.40 -7.42
N LEU A 22 -8.83 -5.58 -6.97
CA LEU A 22 -9.50 -4.59 -6.11
C LEU A 22 -8.83 -4.54 -4.74
N THR A 23 -8.29 -3.36 -4.39
CA THR A 23 -7.52 -3.16 -3.15
C THR A 23 -8.21 -2.26 -2.13
N GLY A 24 -7.49 -1.91 -1.06
CA GLY A 24 -7.95 -1.09 0.05
C GLY A 24 -8.62 -1.91 1.13
N PHE A 25 -8.48 -1.48 2.40
CA PHE A 25 -9.12 -2.13 3.55
C PHE A 25 -10.64 -2.24 3.36
N HIS A 26 -11.26 -1.16 2.87
CA HIS A 26 -12.69 -1.09 2.58
C HIS A 26 -13.09 -1.65 1.19
N ARG A 27 -12.13 -2.18 0.42
CA ARG A 27 -12.35 -2.68 -0.96
C ARG A 27 -12.98 -1.63 -1.91
N THR A 28 -12.53 -0.38 -1.80
CA THR A 28 -12.94 0.75 -2.67
C THR A 28 -11.92 1.05 -3.77
N GLY A 29 -10.79 0.33 -3.79
CA GLY A 29 -9.66 0.57 -4.68
C GLY A 29 -8.74 1.73 -4.25
N LYS A 30 -9.00 2.37 -3.10
CA LYS A 30 -8.20 3.43 -2.52
C LYS A 30 -7.55 3.00 -1.21
N CYS A 31 -6.40 3.57 -0.88
CA CYS A 31 -5.71 3.31 0.39
C CYS A 31 -6.25 4.18 1.52
N GLN A 32 -7.58 4.18 1.62
CA GLN A 32 -8.30 4.85 2.69
C GLN A 32 -8.24 4.00 3.96
N THR A 33 -8.08 4.65 5.10
CA THR A 33 -8.03 3.98 6.40
C THR A 33 -9.03 4.57 7.39
N GLY A 34 -9.10 3.99 8.59
CA GLY A 34 -9.99 4.44 9.64
C GLY A 34 -9.77 3.69 10.95
N PRO A 35 -10.53 3.99 12.01
CA PRO A 35 -10.31 3.42 13.34
C PRO A 35 -10.37 1.88 13.41
N GLN A 36 -11.01 1.22 12.45
CA GLN A 36 -11.12 -0.25 12.38
C GLN A 36 -9.92 -0.91 11.68
N ASP A 37 -9.16 -0.13 10.92
CA ASP A 37 -8.00 -0.60 10.17
C ASP A 37 -6.73 -0.42 11.01
N HIS A 38 -6.55 -1.30 12.00
CA HIS A 38 -5.38 -1.28 12.87
C HIS A 38 -4.05 -1.51 12.13
N GLY A 39 -4.10 -2.07 10.91
CA GLY A 39 -2.93 -2.27 10.05
C GLY A 39 -2.51 -1.00 9.31
N CYS A 40 -3.38 0.01 9.24
CA CYS A 40 -3.18 1.24 8.47
C CYS A 40 -2.78 0.92 7.02
N HIS A 41 -3.72 0.37 6.23
CA HIS A 41 -3.55 0.08 4.79
C HIS A 41 -3.55 1.37 3.96
N ALA A 42 -2.62 2.27 4.28
CA ALA A 42 -2.53 3.63 3.78
C ALA A 42 -1.53 3.79 2.62
N ILE A 43 -0.64 2.82 2.38
CA ILE A 43 0.45 2.95 1.39
C ILE A 43 0.10 2.21 0.10
N CYS A 44 -0.06 2.95 -1.00
CA CYS A 44 -0.22 2.34 -2.31
C CYS A 44 1.16 1.98 -2.88
N VAL A 45 1.41 0.68 -3.01
CA VAL A 45 2.68 0.14 -3.51
C VAL A 45 2.52 -0.49 -4.89
N ILE A 46 3.62 -0.59 -5.63
CA ILE A 46 3.77 -1.50 -6.77
C ILE A 46 4.62 -2.67 -6.29
N VAL A 47 4.01 -3.83 -6.13
CA VAL A 47 4.70 -4.98 -5.53
C VAL A 47 5.75 -5.54 -6.49
N THR A 48 6.87 -5.98 -5.94
CA THR A 48 7.95 -6.70 -6.64
C THR A 48 7.99 -8.16 -6.18
N ASN A 49 8.57 -9.06 -6.97
CA ASN A 49 8.75 -10.44 -6.53
C ASN A 49 9.59 -10.54 -5.24
N GLU A 50 10.66 -9.75 -5.13
CA GLU A 50 11.52 -9.68 -3.93
C GLU A 50 10.72 -9.27 -2.67
N PHE A 51 9.87 -8.24 -2.77
CA PHE A 51 8.98 -7.84 -1.69
C PHE A 51 7.98 -8.95 -1.34
N LEU A 52 7.37 -9.61 -2.33
CA LEU A 52 6.38 -10.66 -2.09
C LEU A 52 7.00 -11.89 -1.39
N GLU A 53 8.21 -12.27 -1.75
CA GLU A 53 8.98 -13.33 -1.09
C GLU A 53 9.30 -12.95 0.37
N PHE A 54 9.83 -11.75 0.59
CA PHE A 54 10.10 -11.23 1.93
C PHE A 54 8.83 -11.15 2.80
N SER A 55 7.75 -10.58 2.25
CA SER A 55 6.47 -10.42 2.94
C SER A 55 5.91 -11.76 3.36
N LYS A 56 5.98 -12.78 2.49
CA LYS A 56 5.57 -14.14 2.82
C LYS A 56 6.44 -14.76 3.92
N ALA A 57 7.76 -14.63 3.84
CA ALA A 57 8.70 -15.16 4.83
C ALA A 57 8.53 -14.51 6.22
N THR A 58 8.02 -13.28 6.29
CA THR A 58 7.75 -12.53 7.52
C THR A 58 6.28 -12.60 7.99
N GLY A 59 5.52 -13.55 7.45
CA GLY A 59 4.17 -13.89 7.91
C GLY A 59 3.05 -13.03 7.33
N ASN A 60 3.30 -12.34 6.22
CA ASN A 60 2.32 -11.58 5.44
C ASN A 60 2.28 -12.11 4.00
N ASP A 61 1.71 -13.29 3.80
CA ASP A 61 1.60 -13.91 2.48
C ASP A 61 0.58 -13.14 1.60
N LEU A 62 1.11 -12.35 0.67
CA LEU A 62 0.34 -11.61 -0.32
C LEU A 62 0.35 -12.28 -1.70
N SER A 63 1.02 -13.42 -1.88
CA SER A 63 1.13 -14.08 -3.19
C SER A 63 0.20 -15.28 -3.33
N THR A 64 -0.12 -15.97 -2.23
CA THR A 64 -1.06 -17.10 -2.26
C THR A 64 -2.51 -16.61 -2.40
N PRO A 65 -3.30 -17.09 -3.39
CA PRO A 65 -4.72 -16.77 -3.48
C PRO A 65 -5.50 -17.23 -2.24
N ALA A 66 -6.40 -16.38 -1.75
CA ALA A 66 -7.33 -16.70 -0.66
C ALA A 66 -8.77 -16.38 -1.09
N PRO A 67 -9.43 -17.28 -1.84
CA PRO A 67 -10.77 -17.06 -2.39
C PRO A 67 -11.84 -16.72 -1.34
N GLN A 68 -11.71 -17.24 -0.13
CA GLN A 68 -12.59 -16.97 1.01
C GLN A 68 -12.58 -15.49 1.44
N TYR A 69 -11.54 -14.73 1.08
CA TYR A 69 -11.42 -13.29 1.32
C TYR A 69 -11.50 -12.46 0.02
N SER A 70 -11.91 -13.10 -1.08
CA SER A 70 -11.90 -12.51 -2.43
C SER A 70 -10.53 -11.91 -2.78
N PHE A 71 -9.46 -12.57 -2.34
CA PHE A 71 -8.09 -12.15 -2.58
C PHE A 71 -7.44 -13.05 -3.63
N PRO A 72 -7.05 -12.52 -4.81
CA PRO A 72 -6.55 -13.34 -5.91
C PRO A 72 -5.09 -13.79 -5.73
N GLY A 73 -4.37 -13.27 -4.73
CA GLY A 73 -2.92 -13.32 -4.71
C GLY A 73 -2.33 -12.27 -5.66
N LEU A 74 -1.26 -11.60 -5.20
CA LEU A 74 -0.58 -10.57 -5.96
C LEU A 74 0.59 -11.15 -6.74
N LYS A 75 0.90 -10.50 -7.85
CA LYS A 75 2.10 -10.72 -8.68
C LYS A 75 2.85 -9.42 -8.87
N GLU A 76 4.11 -9.51 -9.26
CA GLU A 76 4.93 -8.34 -9.59
C GLU A 76 4.20 -7.39 -10.56
N GLY A 77 4.27 -6.09 -10.24
CA GLY A 77 3.61 -5.02 -10.97
C GLY A 77 2.19 -4.70 -10.48
N ASP A 78 1.56 -5.57 -9.69
CA ASP A 78 0.26 -5.26 -9.10
C ASP A 78 0.36 -4.09 -8.12
N ARG A 79 -0.69 -3.26 -8.13
CA ARG A 79 -0.85 -2.18 -7.16
C ARG A 79 -1.68 -2.64 -5.97
N TRP A 80 -1.23 -2.33 -4.76
CA TRP A 80 -1.91 -2.75 -3.55
C TRP A 80 -1.78 -1.75 -2.41
N CYS A 81 -2.83 -1.61 -1.60
CA CYS A 81 -2.78 -0.87 -0.34
C CYS A 81 -2.18 -1.75 0.74
N LEU A 82 -0.94 -1.44 1.14
CA LEU A 82 -0.17 -2.15 2.13
C LEU A 82 -0.28 -1.48 3.50
N CYS A 83 -0.29 -2.29 4.56
CA CYS A 83 -0.15 -1.82 5.93
C CYS A 83 1.14 -1.00 6.09
N ALA A 84 1.05 0.18 6.72
CA ALA A 84 2.20 1.05 6.91
C ALA A 84 3.36 0.35 7.65
N LEU A 85 3.05 -0.45 8.68
CA LEU A 85 4.07 -1.21 9.41
C LEU A 85 4.72 -2.32 8.57
N ARG A 86 3.97 -2.97 7.66
CA ARG A 86 4.54 -3.99 6.75
C ARG A 86 5.44 -3.37 5.68
N TRP A 87 5.08 -2.18 5.20
CA TRP A 87 6.00 -1.42 4.33
C TRP A 87 7.28 -1.04 5.07
N LYS A 88 7.16 -0.59 6.33
CA LYS A 88 8.31 -0.26 7.17
C LYS A 88 9.23 -1.45 7.41
N GLU A 89 8.67 -2.63 7.71
CA GLU A 89 9.46 -3.87 7.83
C GLU A 89 10.27 -4.17 6.57
N ALA A 90 9.67 -4.02 5.39
CA ALA A 90 10.36 -4.19 4.11
C ALA A 90 11.41 -3.11 3.85
N TYR A 91 11.16 -1.86 4.26
CA TYR A 91 12.12 -0.77 4.17
C TYR A 91 13.36 -1.03 5.04
N ASP A 92 13.16 -1.44 6.30
CA ASP A 92 14.25 -1.76 7.22
C ASP A 92 15.06 -2.98 6.73
N ALA A 93 14.43 -3.88 5.95
CA ALA A 93 15.07 -5.03 5.32
C ALA A 93 15.70 -4.73 3.94
N GLY A 94 15.56 -3.51 3.41
CA GLY A 94 16.14 -3.10 2.12
C GLY A 94 15.38 -3.57 0.88
N VAL A 95 14.14 -4.04 1.03
CA VAL A 95 13.30 -4.63 -0.03
C VAL A 95 11.93 -3.96 -0.15
N ALA A 96 11.81 -2.70 0.29
CA ALA A 96 10.57 -1.95 0.20
C ALA A 96 10.14 -1.73 -1.26
N PRO A 97 8.86 -1.97 -1.60
CA PRO A 97 8.34 -1.70 -2.92
C PRO A 97 8.14 -0.20 -3.15
N MET A 98 8.18 0.22 -4.42
CA MET A 98 7.93 1.59 -4.85
C MET A 98 6.51 2.06 -4.47
N VAL A 99 6.37 3.35 -4.18
CA VAL A 99 5.16 3.99 -3.65
C VAL A 99 4.52 4.92 -4.68
N ILE A 100 3.19 4.85 -4.83
CA ILE A 100 2.42 5.80 -5.64
C ILE A 100 1.92 6.92 -4.73
N LEU A 101 2.63 8.06 -4.71
CA LEU A 101 2.34 9.15 -3.77
C LEU A 101 0.91 9.71 -3.87
N PRO A 102 0.33 9.94 -5.07
CA PRO A 102 -1.05 10.45 -5.19
C PRO A 102 -2.13 9.48 -4.67
N ALA A 103 -1.82 8.19 -4.59
CA ALA A 103 -2.71 7.13 -4.12
C ALA A 103 -2.38 6.62 -2.70
N THR A 104 -1.39 7.23 -2.04
CA THR A 104 -0.99 6.92 -0.65
C THR A 104 -1.59 7.94 0.30
N SER A 105 -2.31 7.48 1.32
CA SER A 105 -2.95 8.33 2.32
C SER A 105 -1.93 9.03 3.23
N GLU A 106 -2.25 10.26 3.63
CA GLU A 106 -1.48 10.99 4.65
C GLU A 106 -1.43 10.27 6.01
N ALA A 107 -2.35 9.32 6.27
CA ALA A 107 -2.33 8.51 7.48
C ALA A 107 -1.05 7.66 7.61
N ALA A 108 -0.37 7.34 6.51
CA ALA A 108 0.92 6.67 6.52
C ALA A 108 1.99 7.46 7.31
N LEU A 109 1.84 8.79 7.41
CA LEU A 109 2.77 9.68 8.12
C LEU A 109 2.76 9.49 9.64
N GLN A 110 1.80 8.75 10.18
CA GLN A 110 1.82 8.33 11.58
C GLN A 110 2.91 7.29 11.87
N HIS A 111 3.39 6.58 10.83
CA HIS A 111 4.34 5.47 10.97
C HIS A 111 5.66 5.71 10.24
N ILE A 112 5.63 6.38 9.09
CA ILE A 112 6.79 6.57 8.22
C ILE A 112 6.89 8.04 7.82
N SER A 113 8.10 8.60 7.86
CA SER A 113 8.29 10.00 7.46
C SER A 113 8.00 10.22 5.97
N ARG A 114 7.51 11.41 5.64
CA ARG A 114 7.24 11.83 4.26
C ARG A 114 8.46 11.64 3.35
N SER A 115 9.64 12.08 3.78
CA SER A 115 10.85 12.03 2.96
C SER A 115 11.20 10.60 2.56
N VAL A 116 11.07 9.64 3.48
CA VAL A 116 11.28 8.22 3.19
C VAL A 116 10.30 7.69 2.14
N LEU A 117 9.02 8.08 2.20
CA LEU A 117 8.05 7.66 1.19
C LEU A 117 8.31 8.32 -0.18
N GLU A 118 8.76 9.58 -0.18
CA GLU A 118 9.12 10.33 -1.39
C GLU A 118 10.38 9.78 -2.08
N GLU A 119 11.35 9.25 -1.33
CA GLU A 119 12.52 8.54 -1.88
C GLU A 119 12.14 7.29 -2.69
N PHE A 120 11.01 6.66 -2.36
CA PHE A 120 10.49 5.46 -3.03
C PHE A 120 9.40 5.80 -4.05
N ALA A 121 9.22 7.07 -4.41
CA ALA A 121 8.17 7.49 -5.33
C ALA A 121 8.33 6.82 -6.70
N PHE A 122 7.29 6.10 -7.12
CA PHE A 122 7.22 5.59 -8.48
C PHE A 122 6.97 6.74 -9.45
N VAL A 123 7.95 6.99 -10.32
CA VAL A 123 7.86 7.95 -11.41
C VAL A 123 7.78 7.16 -12.70
N LEU A 124 6.70 7.31 -13.46
CA LEU A 124 6.67 6.81 -14.83
C LEU A 124 7.75 7.54 -15.62
N SER A 125 8.69 6.79 -16.18
CA SER A 125 9.60 7.32 -17.19
C SER A 125 8.80 7.42 -18.49
N ASP A 126 8.74 8.61 -19.07
CA ASP A 126 8.18 8.84 -20.41
C ASP A 126 8.98 8.11 -21.51
#